data_AF-A0A8X6F467-F1
#
_entry.id   AF-A0A8X6F467-F1
#
_cell.length_a   1.000
_cell.length_b   1.000
_cell.length_c   1.000
_cell.angle_alpha   90.00
_cell.angle_beta   90.00
_cell.angle_gamma   90.00
#
_symmetry.space_group_name_H-M   'P 1'
#
loop_
_entity.id
_entity.type
_entity.pdbx_description
1 polymer ?
#
loop_
_entity_poly.entity_id
_entity_poly.type
_entity_poly.pdbx_seq_one_letter_code
_entity_poly.pdbx_strand_id
1 'polypeptide(L)'
;MKVMSEVRKGLNSGISMKCEMCNFQEIIWTEDPHNEKMPVNTAVVSGIMKIGGGFANLEEFLSTLDIPPLSSKTYQKEHNTIATAWEKVAEREMYSAAMEEKQLAVQAGEIGPDGFPTLTVVVDGCWAKRSYRNNYSSLSGVAAIVGFRTKKVIYMGVRNRYCMVCSRAAAANEQVGRHCCSKNWHGSSSSMEANIIQEGFMNIVAMYGIKYTKIIGDGDSNVYKTILDSRPYDALQVEKLEYEEIKDIERKTINQRTSPLWKEERRKRLTASDFGAICKKLPHTSCEGIIKKKLYSHFRSSAMEYGESHEGGGVEKLRKRFGFENSSLRTFHTSKTAVLSSHS
;
A
#
# COMPACT_ATOMS: atom_id res chain seq x y z
N MET A 1 50.80 -7.57 -23.25
CA MET A 1 50.04 -6.50 -22.55
C MET A 1 50.16 -6.76 -21.06
N LYS A 2 50.58 -5.76 -20.29
CA LYS A 2 50.74 -5.81 -18.85
C LYS A 2 49.55 -5.12 -18.17
N VAL A 3 48.95 -5.76 -17.17
CA VAL A 3 47.92 -5.13 -16.34
C VAL A 3 48.59 -4.11 -15.42
N MET A 4 48.09 -2.88 -15.44
CA MET A 4 48.62 -1.75 -14.68
C MET A 4 47.84 -1.53 -13.38
N SER A 5 46.51 -1.46 -13.50
CA SER A 5 45.62 -1.18 -12.37
C SER A 5 44.17 -1.52 -12.72
N GLU A 6 43.32 -1.61 -11.69
CA GLU A 6 41.87 -1.58 -11.83
C GLU A 6 41.38 -0.14 -11.63
N VAL A 7 40.46 0.31 -12.48
CA VAL A 7 39.72 1.58 -12.36
C VAL A 7 38.26 1.25 -12.14
N ARG A 8 37.62 1.85 -11.14
CA ARG A 8 36.24 1.53 -10.78
C ARG A 8 35.30 2.70 -10.91
N LYS A 9 34.11 2.45 -11.45
CA LYS A 9 32.97 3.35 -11.51
C LYS A 9 31.76 2.67 -10.86
N GLY A 10 31.76 2.63 -9.53
CA GLY A 10 30.81 1.84 -8.78
C GLY A 10 31.12 0.35 -8.88
N LEU A 11 30.16 -0.44 -9.38
CA LEU A 11 30.34 -1.86 -9.66
C LEU A 11 30.84 -2.16 -11.08
N ASN A 12 30.93 -1.15 -11.96
CA ASN A 12 31.59 -1.32 -13.24
C ASN A 12 33.10 -1.16 -13.07
N SER A 13 33.85 -2.20 -13.43
CA SER A 13 35.31 -2.25 -13.31
C SER A 13 35.97 -2.15 -14.68
N GLY A 14 37.09 -1.44 -14.75
CA GLY A 14 37.91 -1.29 -15.94
C GLY A 14 39.34 -1.75 -15.64
N ILE A 15 39.86 -2.66 -16.46
CA ILE A 15 41.23 -3.15 -16.34
C ILE A 15 42.11 -2.30 -17.25
N SER A 16 43.00 -1.50 -16.66
CA SER A 16 43.98 -0.71 -17.38
C SER A 16 45.14 -1.60 -17.82
N MET A 17 45.39 -1.66 -19.12
CA MET A 17 46.44 -2.47 -19.73
C MET A 17 47.42 -1.59 -20.50
N LYS A 18 48.70 -1.97 -20.47
CA LYS A 18 49.77 -1.31 -21.22
C LYS A 18 50.52 -2.31 -22.10
N CYS A 19 50.72 -2.00 -23.37
CA CYS A 19 51.60 -2.77 -24.24
C CYS A 19 53.06 -2.54 -23.85
N GLU A 20 53.82 -3.61 -23.62
CA GLU A 20 55.24 -3.50 -23.23
C GLU A 20 56.15 -3.12 -24.39
N MET A 21 55.72 -3.36 -25.64
CA MET A 21 56.53 -3.06 -26.84
C MET A 21 56.36 -1.62 -27.32
N CYS A 22 55.11 -1.13 -27.42
CA CYS A 22 54.81 0.19 -27.98
C CYS A 22 54.29 1.20 -26.95
N ASN A 23 54.20 0.83 -25.67
CA ASN A 23 53.67 1.65 -24.57
C ASN A 23 52.19 2.09 -24.72
N PHE A 24 51.46 1.61 -25.72
CA PHE A 24 50.02 1.85 -25.89
C PHE A 24 49.24 1.46 -24.62
N GLN A 25 48.26 2.28 -24.23
CA GLN A 25 47.44 2.07 -23.04
C GLN A 25 45.96 2.06 -23.40
N GLU A 26 45.22 1.12 -22.83
CA GLU A 26 43.79 0.99 -23.01
C GLU A 26 43.13 0.49 -21.72
N ILE A 27 41.87 0.86 -21.50
CA ILE A 27 41.07 0.35 -20.39
C ILE A 27 39.95 -0.51 -20.97
N ILE A 28 39.96 -1.78 -20.60
CA ILE A 28 38.90 -2.73 -20.98
C ILE A 28 37.89 -2.76 -19.84
N TRP A 29 36.65 -2.34 -20.12
CA TRP A 29 35.57 -2.30 -19.13
C TRP A 29 34.81 -3.63 -19.07
N THR A 30 34.35 -3.99 -17.87
CA THR A 30 33.48 -5.15 -17.66
C THR A 30 32.12 -5.00 -18.32
N GLU A 31 31.70 -3.75 -18.56
CA GLU A 31 30.50 -3.43 -19.34
C GLU A 31 30.86 -2.60 -20.57
N ASP A 32 30.25 -2.98 -21.70
CA ASP A 32 30.27 -2.19 -22.93
C ASP A 32 29.30 -1.00 -22.80
N PRO A 33 29.79 0.26 -22.91
CA PRO A 33 28.94 1.45 -22.83
C PRO A 33 27.93 1.58 -23.99
N HIS A 34 28.09 0.83 -25.08
CA HIS A 34 27.18 0.80 -26.22
C HIS A 34 26.14 -0.32 -26.15
N ASN A 35 26.15 -1.12 -25.09
CA ASN A 35 25.19 -2.18 -24.88
C ASN A 35 23.80 -1.61 -24.57
N GLU A 36 22.76 -2.17 -25.19
CA GLU A 36 21.36 -1.81 -24.94
C GLU A 36 20.84 -2.30 -23.57
N LYS A 37 21.62 -3.14 -22.87
CA LYS A 37 21.26 -3.66 -21.55
C LYS A 37 21.39 -2.59 -20.46
N MET A 38 20.59 -2.74 -19.41
CA MET A 38 20.66 -1.88 -18.23
C MET A 38 22.05 -1.99 -17.56
N PRO A 39 22.75 -0.85 -17.31
CA PRO A 39 24.06 -0.85 -16.68
C PRO A 39 24.07 -1.47 -15.27
N VAL A 40 25.18 -2.07 -14.85
CA VAL A 40 25.31 -2.84 -13.59
C VAL A 40 24.93 -2.02 -12.36
N ASN A 41 25.33 -0.74 -12.33
CA ASN A 41 25.01 0.16 -11.22
C ASN A 41 23.50 0.39 -11.13
N THR A 42 22.83 0.62 -12.25
CA THR A 42 21.37 0.76 -12.30
C THR A 42 20.70 -0.58 -11.98
N ALA A 43 21.24 -1.69 -12.46
CA ALA A 43 20.70 -3.03 -12.23
C ALA A 43 20.74 -3.42 -10.75
N VAL A 44 21.85 -3.21 -10.06
CA VAL A 44 21.98 -3.55 -8.63
C VAL A 44 21.08 -2.65 -7.77
N VAL A 45 20.98 -1.36 -8.10
CA VAL A 45 20.11 -0.42 -7.38
C VAL A 45 18.64 -0.75 -7.63
N SER A 46 18.26 -1.09 -8.86
CA SER A 46 16.93 -1.61 -9.17
C SER A 46 16.65 -2.91 -8.39
N GLY A 47 17.63 -3.81 -8.29
CA GLY A 47 17.50 -5.06 -7.56
C GLY A 47 17.20 -4.85 -6.07
N ILE A 48 18.01 -4.03 -5.39
CA ILE A 48 17.80 -3.75 -3.96
C ILE A 48 16.47 -3.03 -3.70
N MET A 49 16.09 -2.07 -4.56
CA MET A 49 14.82 -1.35 -4.43
C MET A 49 13.61 -2.29 -4.56
N LYS A 50 13.66 -3.26 -5.49
CA LYS A 50 12.58 -4.24 -5.70
C LYS A 50 12.34 -5.14 -4.49
N ILE A 51 13.38 -5.45 -3.72
CA ILE A 51 13.24 -6.23 -2.48
C ILE A 51 12.93 -5.35 -1.25
N GLY A 52 12.70 -4.04 -1.46
CA GLY A 52 12.39 -3.10 -0.39
C GLY A 52 13.61 -2.65 0.43
N GLY A 53 14.82 -2.91 -0.05
CA GLY A 53 16.06 -2.46 0.58
C GLY A 53 16.51 -1.09 0.10
N GLY A 54 17.33 -0.42 0.92
CA GLY A 54 17.96 0.86 0.60
C GLY A 54 19.48 0.79 0.46
N PHE A 55 20.12 1.96 0.44
CA PHE A 55 21.58 2.09 0.34
C PHE A 55 22.31 1.26 1.41
N ALA A 56 21.90 1.38 2.68
CA ALA A 56 22.54 0.67 3.79
C ALA A 56 22.45 -0.86 3.63
N ASN A 57 21.31 -1.37 3.17
CA ASN A 57 21.16 -2.82 2.94
C ASN A 57 22.04 -3.30 1.78
N LEU A 58 22.17 -2.49 0.72
CA LEU A 58 23.07 -2.81 -0.38
C LEU A 58 24.54 -2.76 0.04
N GLU A 59 24.92 -1.75 0.82
CA GLU A 59 26.27 -1.59 1.35
C GLU A 59 26.66 -2.78 2.25
N GLU A 60 25.78 -3.18 3.16
CA GLU A 60 25.97 -4.36 4.03
C GLU A 60 26.10 -5.65 3.22
N PHE A 61 25.20 -5.85 2.24
CA PHE A 61 25.20 -7.03 1.38
C PHE A 61 26.50 -7.14 0.58
N LEU A 62 26.93 -6.06 -0.08
CA LEU A 62 28.16 -6.05 -0.88
C LEU A 62 29.41 -6.21 -0.01
N SER A 63 29.45 -5.55 1.15
CA SER A 63 30.57 -5.66 2.08
C SER A 63 30.73 -7.09 2.64
N THR A 64 29.62 -7.80 2.86
CA THR A 64 29.62 -9.20 3.29
C THR A 64 30.24 -10.12 2.23
N LEU A 65 30.09 -9.76 0.95
CA LEU A 65 30.68 -10.49 -0.18
C LEU A 65 32.11 -10.04 -0.50
N ASP A 66 32.70 -9.14 0.30
CA ASP A 66 33.98 -8.48 0.03
C ASP A 66 34.00 -7.75 -1.33
N ILE A 67 32.84 -7.25 -1.76
CA ILE A 67 32.67 -6.44 -2.97
C ILE A 67 32.60 -4.97 -2.53
N PRO A 68 33.52 -4.09 -2.95
CA PRO A 68 33.48 -2.72 -2.46
C PRO A 68 32.21 -2.00 -2.95
N PRO A 69 31.48 -1.33 -2.04
CA PRO A 69 30.13 -0.85 -2.32
C PRO A 69 30.12 0.39 -3.22
N LEU A 70 28.92 0.70 -3.74
CA LEU A 70 28.66 1.97 -4.40
C LEU A 70 28.85 3.13 -3.42
N SER A 71 29.32 4.28 -3.91
CA SER A 71 29.25 5.51 -3.12
C SER A 71 27.78 5.94 -2.93
N SER A 72 27.46 6.57 -1.80
CA SER A 72 26.11 7.10 -1.55
C SER A 72 25.64 8.06 -2.66
N LYS A 73 26.56 8.85 -3.24
CA LYS A 73 26.26 9.75 -4.37
C LYS A 73 25.86 8.98 -5.62
N THR A 74 26.62 7.93 -5.96
CA THR A 74 26.32 7.08 -7.12
C THR A 74 24.99 6.35 -6.92
N TYR A 75 24.77 5.77 -5.74
CA TYR A 75 23.50 5.12 -5.41
C TYR A 75 22.32 6.08 -5.58
N GLN A 76 22.39 7.29 -5.01
CA GLN A 76 21.29 8.24 -5.09
C GLN A 76 20.99 8.67 -6.53
N LYS A 77 22.02 8.82 -7.36
CA LYS A 77 21.87 9.13 -8.79
C LYS A 77 21.09 8.02 -9.53
N GLU A 78 21.51 6.77 -9.36
CA GLU A 78 20.86 5.64 -10.00
C GLU A 78 19.44 5.42 -9.45
N HIS A 79 19.27 5.53 -8.12
CA HIS A 79 17.97 5.46 -7.44
C HIS A 79 17.00 6.50 -8.01
N ASN A 80 17.42 7.76 -8.13
CA ASN A 80 16.59 8.83 -8.69
C ASN A 80 16.21 8.55 -10.15
N THR A 81 17.15 8.03 -10.94
CA THR A 81 16.90 7.67 -12.34
C THR A 81 15.80 6.61 -12.44
N ILE A 82 15.88 5.57 -11.60
CA ILE A 82 14.89 4.49 -11.52
C ILE A 82 13.55 5.04 -11.00
N ALA A 83 13.55 5.83 -9.94
CA ALA A 83 12.35 6.40 -9.33
C ALA A 83 11.58 7.29 -10.33
N THR A 84 12.28 8.17 -11.07
CA THR A 84 11.66 8.99 -12.12
C THR A 84 11.09 8.14 -13.25
N ALA A 85 11.76 7.04 -13.63
CA ALA A 85 11.22 6.14 -14.63
C ALA A 85 9.94 5.44 -14.13
N TRP A 86 9.93 4.97 -12.88
CA TRP A 86 8.75 4.35 -12.25
C TRP A 86 7.58 5.31 -12.13
N GLU A 87 7.83 6.57 -11.76
CA GLU A 87 6.81 7.62 -11.68
C GLU A 87 6.13 7.84 -13.03
N LYS A 88 6.93 8.01 -14.10
CA LYS A 88 6.40 8.16 -15.47
C LYS A 88 5.59 6.96 -15.94
N VAL A 89 6.03 5.75 -15.58
CA VAL A 89 5.27 4.53 -15.92
C VAL A 89 3.97 4.48 -15.12
N ALA A 90 4.01 4.78 -13.82
CA ALA A 90 2.81 4.81 -12.98
C ALA A 90 1.77 5.81 -13.50
N GLU A 91 2.18 7.01 -13.90
CA GLU A 91 1.30 8.01 -14.51
C GLU A 91 0.64 7.49 -15.80
N ARG A 92 1.41 6.85 -16.69
CA ARG A 92 0.89 6.28 -17.95
C ARG A 92 -0.08 5.12 -17.72
N GLU A 93 0.23 4.24 -16.78
CA GLU A 93 -0.64 3.12 -16.42
C GLU A 93 -1.94 3.61 -15.77
N MET A 94 -1.86 4.61 -14.88
CA MET A 94 -3.04 5.23 -14.28
C MET A 94 -3.91 5.94 -15.32
N TYR A 95 -3.30 6.65 -16.29
CA TYR A 95 -4.02 7.23 -17.41
C TYR A 95 -4.75 6.16 -18.23
N SER A 96 -4.05 5.08 -18.59
CA SER A 96 -4.62 3.99 -19.38
C SER A 96 -5.77 3.30 -18.64
N ALA A 97 -5.61 3.06 -17.34
CA ALA A 97 -6.66 2.53 -16.48
C ALA A 97 -7.89 3.46 -16.42
N ALA A 98 -7.68 4.77 -16.32
CA ALA A 98 -8.76 5.75 -16.34
C ALA A 98 -9.54 5.76 -17.67
N MET A 99 -8.81 5.67 -18.79
CA MET A 99 -9.43 5.64 -20.13
C MET A 99 -10.24 4.37 -20.36
N GLU A 100 -9.76 3.22 -19.90
CA GLU A 100 -10.47 1.95 -19.96
C GLU A 100 -11.78 2.01 -19.14
N GLU A 101 -11.72 2.49 -17.90
CA GLU A 101 -12.90 2.66 -17.04
C GLU A 101 -13.90 3.66 -17.66
N LYS A 102 -13.40 4.76 -18.25
CA LYS A 102 -14.20 5.74 -18.99
C LYS A 102 -14.94 5.11 -20.18
N GLN A 103 -14.24 4.31 -20.98
CA GLN A 103 -14.82 3.65 -22.14
C GLN A 103 -15.94 2.69 -21.72
N LEU A 104 -15.73 1.92 -20.66
CA LEU A 104 -16.74 1.02 -20.11
C LEU A 104 -17.97 1.79 -19.60
N ALA A 105 -17.78 2.94 -18.97
CA ALA A 105 -18.89 3.78 -18.52
C ALA A 105 -19.72 4.34 -19.69
N VAL A 106 -19.06 4.81 -20.76
CA VAL A 106 -19.74 5.27 -21.98
C VAL A 106 -20.53 4.13 -22.63
N GLN A 107 -19.96 2.93 -22.74
CA GLN A 107 -20.65 1.75 -23.29
C GLN A 107 -21.87 1.34 -22.47
N ALA A 108 -21.82 1.55 -21.16
CA ALA A 108 -22.94 1.30 -20.25
C ALA A 108 -23.99 2.43 -20.24
N GLY A 109 -23.77 3.52 -20.98
CA GLY A 109 -24.66 4.69 -20.97
C GLY A 109 -24.59 5.51 -19.68
N GLU A 110 -23.53 5.37 -18.87
CA GLU A 110 -23.34 6.06 -17.59
C GLU A 110 -22.77 7.46 -17.81
N ILE A 111 -23.56 8.32 -18.45
CA ILE A 111 -23.19 9.69 -18.77
C ILE A 111 -24.01 10.65 -17.90
N GLY A 112 -23.33 11.57 -17.23
CA GLY A 112 -23.96 12.61 -16.43
C GLY A 112 -24.74 13.60 -17.30
N PRO A 113 -25.64 14.41 -16.69
CA PRO A 113 -26.43 15.41 -17.41
C PRO A 113 -25.57 16.49 -18.10
N ASP A 114 -24.31 16.62 -17.69
CA ASP A 114 -23.29 17.53 -18.23
C ASP A 114 -22.42 16.90 -19.32
N GLY A 115 -22.73 15.67 -19.75
CA GLY A 115 -22.01 14.95 -20.79
C GLY A 115 -20.74 14.25 -20.34
N PHE A 116 -20.38 14.31 -19.06
CA PHE A 116 -19.20 13.60 -18.55
C PHE A 116 -19.54 12.15 -18.17
N PRO A 117 -18.70 11.16 -18.56
CA PRO A 117 -18.84 9.81 -18.05
C PRO A 117 -18.69 9.76 -16.52
N THR A 118 -19.55 8.98 -15.90
CA THR A 118 -19.68 8.88 -14.45
C THR A 118 -19.17 7.53 -13.96
N LEU A 119 -18.32 7.54 -12.93
CA LEU A 119 -17.66 6.34 -12.42
C LEU A 119 -17.97 6.07 -10.96
N THR A 120 -18.03 4.78 -10.63
CA THR A 120 -17.91 4.29 -9.25
C THR A 120 -16.45 4.01 -8.94
N VAL A 121 -15.97 4.45 -7.79
CA VAL A 121 -14.58 4.26 -7.37
C VAL A 121 -14.47 3.68 -5.97
N VAL A 122 -13.38 2.94 -5.76
CA VAL A 122 -12.95 2.48 -4.44
C VAL A 122 -11.78 3.35 -3.99
N VAL A 123 -11.82 3.83 -2.76
CA VAL A 123 -10.75 4.64 -2.16
C VAL A 123 -10.17 3.93 -0.95
N ASP A 124 -8.86 4.10 -0.75
CA ASP A 124 -8.16 3.55 0.41
C ASP A 124 -6.88 4.35 0.69
N GLY A 125 -6.52 4.44 1.97
CA GLY A 125 -5.34 5.11 2.49
C GLY A 125 -4.37 4.15 3.17
N CYS A 126 -3.08 4.46 3.13
CA CYS A 126 -2.04 3.74 3.84
C CYS A 126 -1.05 4.72 4.47
N TRP A 127 -0.52 4.36 5.64
CA TRP A 127 0.44 5.15 6.38
C TRP A 127 1.74 4.38 6.58
N ALA A 128 2.87 5.08 6.41
CA ALA A 128 4.20 4.49 6.59
C ALA A 128 4.50 4.05 8.04
N LYS A 129 3.73 4.57 9.01
CA LYS A 129 3.81 4.18 10.42
C LYS A 129 2.51 3.52 10.85
N ARG A 130 2.61 2.28 11.36
CA ARG A 130 1.49 1.62 12.03
C ARG A 130 1.07 2.43 13.26
N SER A 131 -0.20 2.80 13.34
CA SER A 131 -0.77 3.40 14.53
C SER A 131 -0.86 2.35 15.64
N TYR A 132 -0.38 2.71 16.83
CA TYR A 132 -0.70 1.99 18.07
C TYR A 132 -1.63 2.89 18.87
N ARG A 133 -2.84 2.42 19.17
CA ARG A 133 -3.90 3.20 19.84
C ARG A 133 -4.26 4.48 19.06
N ASN A 134 -4.54 5.58 19.76
CA ASN A 134 -4.93 6.87 19.18
C ASN A 134 -3.75 7.73 18.69
N ASN A 135 -2.54 7.16 18.55
CA ASN A 135 -1.35 7.94 18.17
C ASN A 135 -1.16 7.98 16.64
N TYR A 136 -1.92 8.85 15.98
CA TYR A 136 -1.85 9.11 14.53
C TYR A 136 -0.66 10.03 14.17
N SER A 137 0.57 9.53 14.33
CA SER A 137 1.82 10.28 14.15
C SER A 137 2.61 9.89 12.90
N SER A 138 1.97 9.31 11.88
CA SER A 138 2.68 8.99 10.64
C SER A 138 3.18 10.26 9.95
N LEU A 139 4.45 10.25 9.55
CA LEU A 139 5.05 11.36 8.81
C LEU A 139 4.68 11.34 7.34
N SER A 140 4.31 10.17 6.81
CA SER A 140 3.90 10.00 5.42
C SER A 140 2.63 9.17 5.30
N GLY A 141 1.81 9.51 4.32
CA GLY A 141 0.60 8.80 3.94
C GLY A 141 0.46 8.78 2.43
N VAL A 142 -0.13 7.70 1.93
CA VAL A 142 -0.47 7.48 0.52
C VAL A 142 -1.94 7.16 0.46
N ALA A 143 -2.65 7.64 -0.55
CA ALA A 143 -4.00 7.18 -0.82
C ALA A 143 -4.19 7.00 -2.32
N ALA A 144 -5.10 6.10 -2.67
CA ALA A 144 -5.37 5.74 -4.05
C ALA A 144 -6.88 5.74 -4.33
N ILE A 145 -7.21 6.07 -5.58
CA ILE A 145 -8.54 5.91 -6.16
C ILE A 145 -8.44 4.80 -7.20
N VAL A 146 -9.29 3.80 -7.07
CA VAL A 146 -9.30 2.58 -7.87
C VAL A 146 -10.63 2.49 -8.62
N GLY A 147 -10.58 2.21 -9.92
CA GLY A 147 -11.77 1.98 -10.75
C GLY A 147 -12.56 0.78 -10.24
N PHE A 148 -13.87 0.93 -10.06
CA PHE A 148 -14.67 -0.15 -9.51
C PHE A 148 -14.80 -1.34 -10.47
N ARG A 149 -14.82 -1.14 -11.79
CA ARG A 149 -14.98 -2.23 -12.75
C ARG A 149 -13.64 -2.88 -13.09
N THR A 150 -12.65 -2.09 -13.49
CA THR A 150 -11.32 -2.59 -13.88
C THR A 150 -10.47 -3.04 -12.69
N LYS A 151 -10.78 -2.55 -11.48
CA LYS A 151 -9.96 -2.77 -10.26
C LYS A 151 -8.53 -2.22 -10.39
N LYS A 152 -8.30 -1.29 -11.32
CA LYS A 152 -7.00 -0.65 -11.57
C LYS A 152 -6.92 0.72 -10.88
N VAL A 153 -5.71 1.12 -10.49
CA VAL A 153 -5.46 2.43 -9.87
C VAL A 153 -5.62 3.52 -10.93
N ILE A 154 -6.47 4.50 -10.65
CA ILE A 154 -6.76 5.65 -11.54
C ILE A 154 -6.02 6.90 -11.05
N TYR A 155 -5.85 7.01 -9.73
CA TYR A 155 -5.17 8.12 -9.10
C TYR A 155 -4.44 7.64 -7.85
N MET A 156 -3.28 8.21 -7.58
CA MET A 156 -2.51 8.00 -6.36
C MET A 156 -1.86 9.32 -5.96
N GLY A 157 -1.89 9.63 -4.67
CA GLY A 157 -1.17 10.77 -4.13
C GLY A 157 -0.39 10.42 -2.87
N VAL A 158 0.66 11.19 -2.62
CA VAL A 158 1.54 11.04 -1.45
C VAL A 158 1.57 12.35 -0.66
N ARG A 159 1.42 12.24 0.65
CA ARG A 159 1.58 13.34 1.61
C ARG A 159 2.70 13.02 2.57
N ASN A 160 3.59 13.97 2.76
CA ASN A 160 4.76 13.83 3.62
C ASN A 160 4.99 15.11 4.42
N ARG A 161 5.11 14.95 5.73
CA ARG A 161 5.35 16.01 6.73
C ARG A 161 6.81 16.19 7.05
N TYR A 162 7.66 15.29 6.56
CA TYR A 162 9.06 15.21 6.91
C TYR A 162 9.97 15.33 5.69
N CYS A 163 11.00 16.15 5.86
CA CYS A 163 12.15 16.19 4.97
C CYS A 163 13.40 16.23 5.84
N MET A 164 14.34 15.32 5.58
CA MET A 164 15.57 15.21 6.36
C MET A 164 16.42 16.48 6.29
N VAL A 165 16.51 17.09 5.11
CA VAL A 165 17.28 18.33 4.90
C VAL A 165 16.68 19.47 5.72
N CYS A 166 15.37 19.69 5.63
CA CYS A 166 14.68 20.69 6.44
C CYS A 166 14.82 20.43 7.94
N SER A 167 14.68 19.16 8.36
CA SER A 167 14.76 18.78 9.77
C SER A 167 16.14 19.03 10.35
N ARG A 168 17.21 18.78 9.59
CA ARG A 168 18.60 19.00 10.03
C ARG A 168 18.93 20.49 10.12
N ALA A 169 18.57 21.26 9.10
CA ALA A 169 18.77 22.71 9.12
C ALA A 169 18.03 23.37 10.28
N ALA A 170 16.77 22.95 10.54
CA ALA A 170 16.02 23.42 11.70
C ALA A 170 16.69 23.05 13.04
N ALA A 171 17.23 21.84 13.17
CA ALA A 171 17.96 21.42 14.37
C ALA A 171 19.27 22.19 14.59
N ALA A 172 19.91 22.64 13.51
CA ALA A 172 21.13 23.45 13.53
C ALA A 172 20.85 24.97 13.61
N ASN A 173 19.58 25.40 13.62
CA ASN A 173 19.18 26.82 13.47
C ASN A 173 19.75 27.50 12.21
N GLU A 174 19.90 26.75 11.13
CA GLU A 174 20.41 27.24 9.84
C GLU A 174 19.30 27.46 8.82
N GLN A 175 19.54 28.34 7.86
CA GLN A 175 18.64 28.48 6.72
C GLN A 175 18.74 27.26 5.80
N VAL A 176 17.59 26.78 5.36
CA VAL A 176 17.50 25.61 4.48
C VAL A 176 18.00 26.00 3.09
N GLY A 177 19.14 25.42 2.67
CA GLY A 177 19.64 25.55 1.31
C GLY A 177 18.66 24.98 0.25
N ARG A 178 18.86 25.36 -1.01
CA ARG A 178 18.05 24.87 -2.14
C ARG A 178 18.18 23.35 -2.26
N HIS A 179 17.06 22.63 -2.22
CA HIS A 179 17.01 21.17 -2.36
C HIS A 179 15.63 20.71 -2.87
N CYS A 180 15.52 19.45 -3.29
CA CYS A 180 14.25 18.80 -3.60
C CYS A 180 13.53 18.44 -2.29
N CYS A 181 12.65 19.33 -1.81
CA CYS A 181 11.94 19.13 -0.56
C CYS A 181 10.85 18.07 -0.72
N SER A 182 10.92 17.00 0.06
CA SER A 182 9.90 15.95 0.11
C SER A 182 8.70 16.32 0.97
N LYS A 183 8.75 17.44 1.72
CA LYS A 183 7.68 17.87 2.62
C LYS A 183 6.63 18.65 1.83
N ASN A 184 5.44 18.07 1.69
CA ASN A 184 4.30 18.66 0.99
C ASN A 184 3.01 18.71 1.84
N TRP A 185 3.09 18.30 3.12
CA TRP A 185 1.94 18.27 4.02
C TRP A 185 2.23 18.92 5.37
N HIS A 186 1.27 19.71 5.84
CA HIS A 186 1.36 20.46 7.10
C HIS A 186 0.24 20.10 8.09
N GLY A 187 -0.80 19.41 7.64
CA GLY A 187 -1.93 18.97 8.47
C GLY A 187 -1.63 17.75 9.34
N SER A 188 -2.68 17.17 9.94
CA SER A 188 -2.57 15.95 10.74
C SER A 188 -2.28 14.73 9.86
N SER A 189 -1.73 13.67 10.45
CA SER A 189 -1.50 12.42 9.72
C SER A 189 -2.83 11.77 9.27
N SER A 190 -3.87 11.87 10.10
CA SER A 190 -5.20 11.32 9.83
C SER A 190 -5.95 12.03 8.70
N SER A 191 -5.56 13.25 8.33
CA SER A 191 -6.21 14.00 7.25
C SER A 191 -5.50 13.86 5.90
N MET A 192 -4.38 13.14 5.84
CA MET A 192 -3.63 12.92 4.59
C MET A 192 -4.48 12.21 3.55
N GLU A 193 -5.15 11.12 3.94
CA GLU A 193 -6.00 10.35 3.02
C GLU A 193 -7.11 11.22 2.44
N ALA A 194 -7.92 11.83 3.32
CA ALA A 194 -9.02 12.69 2.90
C ALA A 194 -8.55 13.80 1.95
N ASN A 195 -7.39 14.41 2.21
CA ASN A 195 -6.83 15.44 1.34
C ASN A 195 -6.34 14.90 -0.02
N ILE A 196 -5.71 13.72 -0.06
CA ILE A 196 -5.28 13.09 -1.31
C ILE A 196 -6.49 12.71 -2.17
N ILE A 197 -7.51 12.10 -1.55
CA ILE A 197 -8.73 11.71 -2.25
C ILE A 197 -9.47 12.96 -2.76
N GLN A 198 -9.59 14.00 -1.93
CA GLN A 198 -10.14 15.30 -2.35
C GLN A 198 -9.41 15.86 -3.57
N GLU A 199 -8.07 15.89 -3.56
CA GLU A 199 -7.28 16.36 -4.70
C GLU A 199 -7.58 15.54 -5.98
N GLY A 200 -7.67 14.21 -5.84
CA GLY A 200 -8.06 13.34 -6.95
C GLY A 200 -9.44 13.67 -7.50
N PHE A 201 -10.44 13.92 -6.64
CA PHE A 201 -11.80 14.30 -7.06
C PHE A 201 -11.85 15.67 -7.75
N MET A 202 -11.09 16.65 -7.28
CA MET A 202 -11.06 18.00 -7.87
C MET A 202 -10.40 18.03 -9.25
N ASN A 203 -9.35 17.22 -9.44
CA ASN A 203 -8.53 17.28 -10.65
C ASN A 203 -9.01 16.33 -11.76
N ILE A 204 -9.82 15.31 -11.45
CA ILE A 204 -10.09 14.22 -12.40
C ILE A 204 -10.81 14.67 -13.68
N VAL A 205 -11.67 15.68 -13.59
CA VAL A 205 -12.36 16.25 -14.75
C VAL A 205 -11.34 16.86 -15.71
N ALA A 206 -10.40 17.65 -15.19
CA ALA A 206 -9.35 18.26 -16.01
C ALA A 206 -8.36 17.21 -16.56
N MET A 207 -8.04 16.18 -15.77
CA MET A 207 -7.10 15.13 -16.16
C MET A 207 -7.67 14.23 -17.26
N TYR A 208 -8.88 13.71 -17.06
CA TYR A 208 -9.42 12.58 -17.84
C TYR A 208 -10.83 12.84 -18.42
N GLY A 209 -11.47 13.96 -18.06
CA GLY A 209 -12.83 14.27 -18.50
C GLY A 209 -13.85 13.24 -18.03
N ILE A 210 -13.80 12.90 -16.74
CA ILE A 210 -14.70 11.96 -16.06
C ILE A 210 -15.13 12.54 -14.71
N LYS A 211 -16.22 12.04 -14.12
CA LYS A 211 -16.67 12.40 -12.78
C LYS A 211 -16.87 11.15 -11.92
N TYR A 212 -16.42 11.22 -10.67
CA TYR A 212 -16.71 10.19 -9.67
C TYR A 212 -18.06 10.46 -9.01
N THR A 213 -19.07 9.65 -9.30
CA THR A 213 -20.42 9.82 -8.74
C THR A 213 -20.64 8.98 -7.49
N LYS A 214 -20.00 7.81 -7.43
CA LYS A 214 -20.17 6.86 -6.34
C LYS A 214 -18.82 6.49 -5.74
N ILE A 215 -18.76 6.49 -4.42
CA ILE A 215 -17.53 6.17 -3.67
C ILE A 215 -17.78 5.00 -2.72
N ILE A 216 -16.84 4.06 -2.72
CA ILE A 216 -16.73 2.97 -1.76
C ILE A 216 -15.41 3.16 -1.02
N GLY A 217 -15.47 3.32 0.28
CA GLY A 217 -14.27 3.48 1.11
C GLY A 217 -14.48 2.79 2.44
N ASP A 218 -13.41 2.68 3.23
CA ASP A 218 -13.59 2.32 4.63
C ASP A 218 -14.40 3.43 5.35
N GLY A 219 -14.93 3.08 6.52
CA GLY A 219 -15.91 3.91 7.23
C GLY A 219 -15.38 5.23 7.78
N ASP A 220 -14.20 5.72 7.34
CA ASP A 220 -13.61 6.94 7.85
C ASP A 220 -14.44 8.15 7.43
N SER A 221 -15.19 8.66 8.40
CA SER A 221 -16.18 9.73 8.23
C SER A 221 -15.57 11.03 7.68
N ASN A 222 -14.26 11.22 7.85
CA ASN A 222 -13.56 12.40 7.37
C ASN A 222 -13.39 12.42 5.84
N VAL A 223 -13.13 11.29 5.18
CA VAL A 223 -12.91 11.26 3.72
C VAL A 223 -14.17 11.72 2.99
N TYR A 224 -15.30 11.08 3.29
CA TYR A 224 -16.57 11.43 2.65
C TYR A 224 -17.02 12.85 2.99
N LYS A 225 -16.86 13.27 4.26
CA LYS A 225 -17.17 14.65 4.66
C LYS A 225 -16.32 15.67 3.89
N THR A 226 -15.02 15.45 3.76
CA THR A 226 -14.13 16.35 3.00
C THR A 226 -14.55 16.46 1.52
N ILE A 227 -15.00 15.37 0.90
CA ILE A 227 -15.52 15.39 -0.47
C ILE A 227 -16.81 16.21 -0.58
N LEU A 228 -17.74 16.03 0.37
CA LEU A 228 -18.99 16.81 0.39
C LEU A 228 -18.72 18.31 0.60
N ASP A 229 -17.82 18.64 1.52
CA ASP A 229 -17.44 20.03 1.83
C ASP A 229 -16.71 20.68 0.65
N SER A 230 -15.91 19.91 -0.11
CA SER A 230 -15.15 20.44 -1.25
C SER A 230 -15.97 20.67 -2.50
N ARG A 231 -17.18 20.10 -2.60
CA ARG A 231 -18.09 20.20 -3.76
C ARG A 231 -17.35 20.11 -5.10
N PRO A 232 -16.74 18.95 -5.42
CA PRO A 232 -15.92 18.80 -6.61
C PRO A 232 -16.69 19.01 -7.92
N TYR A 233 -18.02 18.95 -7.87
CA TYR A 233 -18.90 19.16 -9.00
C TYR A 233 -20.06 20.08 -8.58
N ASP A 234 -20.37 21.11 -9.38
CA ASP A 234 -21.31 22.17 -9.00
C ASP A 234 -22.72 21.67 -8.65
N ALA A 235 -23.26 20.77 -9.48
CA ALA A 235 -24.65 20.30 -9.40
C ALA A 235 -24.79 18.81 -9.04
N LEU A 236 -23.69 18.11 -8.77
CA LEU A 236 -23.66 16.66 -8.58
C LEU A 236 -23.07 16.32 -7.20
N GLN A 237 -23.89 15.72 -6.34
CA GLN A 237 -23.44 15.22 -5.06
C GLN A 237 -22.90 13.80 -5.21
N VAL A 238 -21.72 13.54 -4.63
CA VAL A 238 -21.12 12.21 -4.58
C VAL A 238 -21.91 11.34 -3.60
N GLU A 239 -22.33 10.17 -4.06
CA GLU A 239 -23.03 9.18 -3.25
C GLU A 239 -22.02 8.22 -2.61
N LYS A 240 -22.09 8.07 -1.28
CA LYS A 240 -21.36 7.00 -0.60
C LYS A 240 -22.16 5.70 -0.70
N LEU A 241 -21.61 4.71 -1.41
CA LEU A 241 -22.14 3.36 -1.40
C LEU A 241 -21.64 2.64 -0.15
N GLU A 242 -22.55 2.48 0.80
CA GLU A 242 -22.37 1.58 1.93
C GLU A 242 -23.03 0.26 1.55
N TYR A 243 -22.40 -0.88 1.83
CA TYR A 243 -23.09 -2.15 1.68
C TYR A 243 -24.18 -2.25 2.77
N GLU A 244 -25.44 -1.92 2.45
CA GLU A 244 -26.58 -2.19 3.35
C GLU A 244 -26.58 -3.64 3.83
N GLU A 245 -26.24 -4.59 2.95
CA GLU A 245 -26.13 -6.01 3.28
C GLU A 245 -25.04 -6.30 4.33
N ILE A 246 -23.92 -5.57 4.33
CA ILE A 246 -22.86 -5.73 5.34
C ILE A 246 -23.33 -5.19 6.69
N LYS A 247 -23.99 -4.02 6.73
CA LYS A 247 -24.55 -3.46 7.97
C LYS A 247 -25.70 -4.29 8.52
N ASP A 248 -26.51 -4.88 7.64
CA ASP A 248 -27.60 -5.75 8.03
C ASP A 248 -27.09 -7.10 8.54
N ILE A 249 -26.10 -7.71 7.87
CA ILE A 249 -25.45 -8.92 8.37
C ILE A 249 -24.72 -8.61 9.69
N GLU A 250 -23.98 -7.51 9.79
CA GLU A 250 -23.31 -7.07 11.02
C GLU A 250 -24.31 -6.91 12.17
N ARG A 251 -25.40 -6.14 11.98
CA ARG A 251 -26.47 -5.97 12.98
C ARG A 251 -27.14 -7.29 13.36
N LYS A 252 -27.46 -8.13 12.39
CA LYS A 252 -28.15 -9.42 12.62
C LYS A 252 -27.21 -10.51 13.18
N THR A 253 -25.90 -10.25 13.22
CA THR A 253 -24.89 -11.17 13.74
C THR A 253 -24.17 -10.69 15.01
N ILE A 254 -24.61 -9.56 15.61
CA ILE A 254 -24.10 -9.01 16.88
C ILE A 254 -24.01 -10.05 17.99
N ASN A 255 -24.98 -10.98 18.07
CA ASN A 255 -25.03 -12.00 19.11
C ASN A 255 -24.17 -13.25 18.81
N GLN A 256 -23.32 -13.19 17.78
CA GLN A 256 -22.35 -14.23 17.42
C GLN A 256 -22.95 -15.64 17.47
N ARG A 257 -22.53 -16.47 18.44
CA ARG A 257 -22.87 -17.88 18.59
C ARG A 257 -24.35 -18.19 18.78
N THR A 258 -25.17 -17.23 19.21
CA THR A 258 -26.62 -17.43 19.37
C THR A 258 -27.42 -17.01 18.16
N SER A 259 -26.82 -16.33 17.17
CA SER A 259 -27.48 -15.98 15.92
C SER A 259 -27.44 -17.16 14.93
N PRO A 260 -28.59 -17.69 14.47
CA PRO A 260 -28.64 -18.71 13.41
C PRO A 260 -28.02 -18.20 12.11
N LEU A 261 -28.25 -16.92 11.79
CA LEU A 261 -27.68 -16.26 10.62
C LEU A 261 -26.15 -16.20 10.71
N TRP A 262 -25.58 -15.93 11.89
CA TRP A 262 -24.11 -15.96 12.08
C TRP A 262 -23.52 -17.35 11.81
N LYS A 263 -24.21 -18.42 12.25
CA LYS A 263 -23.77 -19.80 11.97
C LYS A 263 -23.83 -20.13 10.48
N GLU A 264 -24.88 -19.69 9.79
CA GLU A 264 -25.04 -19.90 8.35
C GLU A 264 -23.98 -19.13 7.55
N GLU A 265 -23.79 -17.86 7.86
CA GLU A 265 -22.81 -16.99 7.22
C GLU A 265 -21.36 -17.44 7.50
N ARG A 266 -21.07 -17.95 8.70
CA ARG A 266 -19.76 -18.51 9.05
C ARG A 266 -19.46 -19.81 8.32
N ARG A 267 -20.46 -20.66 8.04
CA ARG A 267 -20.27 -21.90 7.25
C ARG A 267 -19.85 -21.61 5.81
N LYS A 268 -20.31 -20.49 5.24
CA LYS A 268 -19.98 -20.04 3.87
C LYS A 268 -18.56 -19.45 3.73
N ARG A 269 -17.84 -19.17 4.84
CA ARG A 269 -16.60 -18.34 4.81
C ARG A 269 -15.42 -18.98 5.55
N LEU A 270 -14.20 -18.64 5.15
CA LEU A 270 -12.96 -19.07 5.82
C LEU A 270 -12.65 -18.16 7.01
N THR A 271 -12.58 -18.75 8.19
CA THR A 271 -12.40 -17.98 9.41
C THR A 271 -10.91 -17.81 9.71
N ALA A 272 -10.51 -16.75 10.40
CA ALA A 272 -9.11 -16.53 10.79
C ALA A 272 -8.50 -17.72 11.57
N SER A 273 -9.33 -18.46 12.32
CA SER A 273 -8.91 -19.69 13.01
C SER A 273 -8.57 -20.85 12.08
N ASP A 274 -9.14 -20.89 10.87
CA ASP A 274 -8.88 -21.93 9.86
C ASP A 274 -7.79 -21.51 8.87
N PHE A 275 -7.60 -20.20 8.68
CA PHE A 275 -6.73 -19.63 7.65
C PHE A 275 -5.28 -20.11 7.77
N GLY A 276 -4.72 -20.09 8.98
CA GLY A 276 -3.33 -20.52 9.22
C GLY A 276 -3.08 -22.00 8.90
N ALA A 277 -4.08 -22.87 9.08
CA ALA A 277 -3.97 -24.29 8.73
C ALA A 277 -4.01 -24.54 7.21
N ILE A 278 -4.66 -23.65 6.47
CA ILE A 278 -4.80 -23.74 5.01
C ILE A 278 -3.57 -23.16 4.30
N CYS A 279 -3.05 -22.02 4.75
CA CYS A 279 -1.84 -21.43 4.17
C CYS A 279 -0.59 -22.31 4.33
N LYS A 280 -0.59 -23.24 5.30
CA LYS A 280 0.52 -24.17 5.56
C LYS A 280 0.45 -25.47 4.76
N LYS A 281 -0.59 -25.67 3.93
CA LYS A 281 -0.71 -26.89 3.12
C LYS A 281 0.17 -26.83 1.87
N LEU A 282 0.76 -27.97 1.54
CA LEU A 282 1.45 -28.16 0.27
C LEU A 282 0.41 -28.31 -0.87
N PRO A 283 0.76 -27.93 -2.12
CA PRO A 283 -0.17 -27.94 -3.25
C PRO A 283 -0.83 -29.30 -3.54
N HIS A 284 -0.17 -30.39 -3.15
CA HIS A 284 -0.61 -31.77 -3.38
C HIS A 284 -1.33 -32.41 -2.17
N THR A 285 -1.52 -31.69 -1.06
CA THR A 285 -2.18 -32.24 0.12
C THR A 285 -3.68 -31.96 0.10
N SER A 286 -4.51 -33.01 -0.09
CA SER A 286 -5.98 -32.91 -0.16
C SER A 286 -6.60 -32.03 0.94
N CYS A 287 -7.50 -31.12 0.55
CA CYS A 287 -8.26 -30.25 1.44
C CYS A 287 -9.52 -30.90 2.04
N GLU A 288 -9.83 -32.14 1.64
CA GLU A 288 -11.07 -32.83 1.98
C GLU A 288 -11.32 -32.93 3.49
N GLY A 289 -10.30 -33.25 4.29
CA GLY A 289 -10.44 -33.34 5.75
C GLY A 289 -10.79 -32.02 6.43
N ILE A 290 -10.29 -30.89 5.90
CA ILE A 290 -10.61 -29.55 6.40
C ILE A 290 -12.05 -29.19 6.02
N ILE A 291 -12.44 -29.48 4.78
CA ILE A 291 -13.80 -29.25 4.29
C ILE A 291 -14.80 -30.09 5.09
N LYS A 292 -14.52 -31.37 5.33
CA LYS A 292 -15.35 -32.25 6.17
C LYS A 292 -15.47 -31.75 7.59
N LYS A 293 -14.36 -31.34 8.23
CA LYS A 293 -14.38 -30.74 9.57
C LYS A 293 -15.24 -29.46 9.60
N LYS A 294 -15.14 -28.62 8.57
CA LYS A 294 -15.84 -27.34 8.52
C LYS A 294 -17.33 -27.45 8.24
N LEU A 295 -17.72 -28.39 7.38
CA LEU A 295 -19.11 -28.60 6.99
C LEU A 295 -19.88 -29.46 8.01
N TYR A 296 -19.20 -30.39 8.69
CA TYR A 296 -19.88 -31.46 9.44
C TYR A 296 -19.45 -31.63 10.91
N SER A 297 -18.46 -30.89 11.43
CA SER A 297 -18.06 -31.07 12.85
C SER A 297 -18.77 -30.10 13.80
N HIS A 298 -19.27 -30.65 14.90
CA HIS A 298 -19.61 -29.90 16.11
C HIS A 298 -18.47 -30.08 17.12
N PHE A 299 -17.52 -29.15 17.13
CA PHE A 299 -16.40 -29.21 18.06
C PHE A 299 -16.79 -28.56 19.39
N ARG A 300 -16.81 -29.34 20.48
CA ARG A 300 -16.85 -28.88 21.87
C ARG A 300 -15.66 -29.51 22.61
N SER A 301 -14.92 -28.71 23.38
CA SER A 301 -13.82 -29.19 24.23
C SER A 301 -13.99 -28.64 25.64
N SER A 302 -13.49 -29.37 26.63
CA SER A 302 -13.48 -28.95 28.03
C SER A 302 -12.76 -27.60 28.25
N ALA A 303 -11.73 -27.32 27.45
CA ALA A 303 -11.04 -26.03 27.45
C ALA A 303 -11.92 -24.88 26.94
N MET A 304 -12.83 -25.13 25.99
CA MET A 304 -13.80 -24.13 25.54
C MET A 304 -14.92 -23.91 26.56
N GLU A 305 -15.42 -24.96 27.22
CA GLU A 305 -16.40 -24.81 28.32
C GLU A 305 -15.80 -24.07 29.52
N TYR A 306 -14.51 -24.31 29.81
CA TYR A 306 -13.77 -23.55 30.81
C TYR A 306 -13.60 -22.08 30.39
N GLY A 307 -13.22 -21.82 29.13
CA GLY A 307 -13.16 -20.47 28.57
C GLY A 307 -14.51 -19.75 28.67
N GLU A 308 -15.59 -20.40 28.25
CA GLU A 308 -16.96 -19.87 28.24
C GLU A 308 -17.51 -19.58 29.64
N SER A 309 -17.19 -20.42 30.63
CA SER A 309 -17.60 -20.21 32.03
C SER A 309 -16.79 -19.11 32.73
N HIS A 310 -15.57 -18.82 32.27
CA HIS A 310 -14.67 -17.84 32.90
C HIS A 310 -14.54 -16.53 32.12
N GLU A 311 -15.04 -16.46 30.88
CA GLU A 311 -15.01 -15.27 30.02
C GLU A 311 -15.74 -14.08 30.67
N GLY A 312 -16.91 -14.33 31.26
CA GLY A 312 -17.66 -13.30 32.01
C GLY A 312 -16.85 -12.73 33.18
N GLY A 313 -16.17 -13.58 33.95
CA GLY A 313 -15.30 -13.14 35.05
C GLY A 313 -14.03 -12.40 34.59
N GLY A 314 -13.49 -12.79 33.43
CA GLY A 314 -12.35 -12.12 32.79
C GLY A 314 -12.70 -10.71 32.30
N VAL A 315 -13.86 -10.56 31.65
CA VAL A 315 -14.40 -9.28 31.18
C VAL A 315 -14.72 -8.37 32.37
N GLU A 316 -15.31 -8.89 33.45
CA GLU A 316 -15.62 -8.12 34.67
C GLU A 316 -14.36 -7.61 35.39
N LYS A 317 -13.30 -8.44 35.47
CA LYS A 317 -12.00 -8.03 36.02
C LYS A 317 -11.32 -6.95 35.16
N LEU A 318 -11.40 -7.06 33.83
CA LEU A 318 -10.88 -6.05 32.90
C LEU A 318 -11.67 -4.73 33.01
N ARG A 319 -13.00 -4.80 33.15
CA ARG A 319 -13.87 -3.63 33.36
C ARG A 319 -13.54 -2.88 34.65
N LYS A 320 -13.42 -3.60 35.78
CA LYS A 320 -13.05 -2.99 37.08
C LYS A 320 -11.64 -2.40 37.09
N ARG A 321 -10.70 -2.99 36.36
CA ARG A 321 -9.30 -2.51 36.30
C ARG A 321 -9.12 -1.28 35.39
N PHE A 322 -9.97 -1.12 34.37
CA PHE A 322 -9.79 -0.08 33.35
C PHE A 322 -10.98 0.90 33.20
N GLY A 323 -12.04 0.79 34.00
CA GLY A 323 -13.09 1.81 34.13
C GLY A 323 -14.03 1.92 32.92
N PHE A 324 -14.30 0.84 32.20
CA PHE A 324 -15.19 0.85 31.02
C PHE A 324 -16.61 0.39 31.39
N GLU A 325 -17.60 1.28 31.23
CA GLU A 325 -19.01 0.92 31.18
C GLU A 325 -19.42 0.69 29.71
N ASN A 326 -19.85 -0.54 29.40
CA ASN A 326 -20.46 -0.98 28.14
C ASN A 326 -19.64 -0.85 26.83
N SER A 327 -18.86 -1.90 26.55
CA SER A 327 -18.55 -2.27 25.16
C SER A 327 -18.46 -3.79 25.02
N SER A 328 -19.37 -4.37 24.23
CA SER A 328 -19.25 -5.73 23.70
C SER A 328 -18.11 -5.78 22.67
N LEU A 329 -17.29 -6.83 22.72
CA LEU A 329 -16.21 -7.07 21.75
C LEU A 329 -16.81 -7.27 20.35
N ARG A 330 -16.26 -6.54 19.38
CA ARG A 330 -16.78 -6.43 18.01
C ARG A 330 -15.92 -7.25 17.06
N THR A 331 -16.53 -7.86 16.06
CA THR A 331 -15.81 -8.52 14.96
C THR A 331 -15.70 -7.52 13.81
N PHE A 332 -14.49 -7.15 13.39
CA PHE A 332 -14.29 -6.32 12.21
C PHE A 332 -14.25 -7.17 10.94
N HIS A 333 -15.03 -6.77 9.93
CA HIS A 333 -14.99 -7.36 8.59
C HIS A 333 -14.00 -6.57 7.70
N THR A 334 -13.07 -7.26 7.03
CA THR A 334 -12.12 -6.63 6.11
C THR A 334 -12.72 -6.59 4.70
N SER A 335 -12.67 -5.40 4.08
CA SER A 335 -13.34 -5.04 2.82
C SER A 335 -12.78 -5.70 1.55
N LYS A 336 -11.76 -6.57 1.64
CA LYS A 336 -10.99 -7.00 0.45
C LYS A 336 -11.23 -8.44 -0.03
N THR A 337 -12.03 -9.26 0.66
CA THR A 337 -12.44 -10.56 0.10
C THR A 337 -13.58 -11.14 0.92
N ALA A 338 -14.67 -11.58 0.28
CA ALA A 338 -15.81 -12.25 0.92
C ALA A 338 -15.47 -13.55 1.69
N VAL A 339 -14.18 -13.89 1.78
CA VAL A 339 -13.65 -15.16 2.22
C VAL A 339 -13.12 -15.13 3.66
N LEU A 340 -12.78 -13.96 4.23
CA LEU A 340 -12.05 -13.90 5.51
C LEU A 340 -12.78 -13.09 6.60
N SER A 341 -12.90 -13.68 7.79
CA SER A 341 -13.38 -13.00 9.01
C SER A 341 -12.34 -13.05 10.13
N SER A 342 -11.93 -11.90 10.68
CA SER A 342 -11.00 -11.78 11.82
C SER A 342 -11.75 -11.54 13.13
N HIS A 343 -11.40 -12.29 14.18
CA HIS A 343 -11.83 -12.00 15.56
C HIS A 343 -10.78 -11.12 16.26
N SER A 344 -11.25 -10.12 16.99
CA SER A 344 -10.46 -9.36 17.97
C SER A 344 -11.10 -9.47 19.34
#